data_AF-A0A967Y7A8-F1
#
_entry.id   AF-A0A967Y7A8-F1
#
_cell.length_a   1.000
_cell.length_b   1.000
_cell.length_c   1.000
_cell.angle_alpha   90.00
_cell.angle_beta   90.00
_cell.angle_gamma   90.00
#
_symmetry.space_group_name_H-M   'P 1'
#
loop_
_entity.id
_entity.type
_entity.pdbx_description
1 polymer ?
#
loop_
_entity_poly.entity_id
_entity_poly.type
_entity_poly.pdbx_seq_one_letter_code
_entity_poly.pdbx_strand_id
1 'polypeptide(L)' 'MATYRDAGVDLEAADAVVDAIGDAVTATWTPGVTGGFGGFAAGLRVPEGYSRPVLMMSTDGVGTKAEVARRADQVDGLG' A
#
# COMPACT_ATOMS: atom_id res chain seq x y z
N MET A 1 8.54 21.80 23.41
CA MET A 1 8.73 20.34 23.31
C MET A 1 8.24 19.96 21.92
N ALA A 2 9.08 19.35 21.07
CA ALA A 2 8.66 18.98 19.72
C ALA A 2 7.61 17.85 19.79
N THR A 3 6.53 18.00 19.03
CA THR A 3 5.46 17.02 18.90
C THR A 3 5.74 16.06 17.75
N TYR A 4 5.02 14.93 17.70
CA TYR A 4 5.11 13.99 16.58
C TYR A 4 4.66 14.64 15.25
N ARG A 5 3.72 15.58 15.34
CA ARG A 5 3.28 16.43 14.22
C ARG A 5 4.36 17.39 13.73
N ASP A 6 5.19 17.92 14.63
CA ASP A 6 6.33 18.78 14.25
C ASP A 6 7.41 18.02 13.47
N ALA A 7 7.44 16.68 13.57
CA ALA A 7 8.26 15.82 12.72
C ALA A 7 7.64 15.54 11.34
N GLY A 8 6.49 16.14 11.03
CA GLY A 8 5.75 15.97 9.78
C GLY A 8 4.80 14.77 9.77
N VAL A 9 4.52 14.15 10.93
CA VAL A 9 3.63 12.99 11.02
C VAL A 9 2.25 13.40 11.56
N ASP A 10 1.24 13.26 10.71
CA ASP A 10 -0.16 13.48 11.08
C ASP A 10 -0.91 12.14 11.14
N LEU A 11 -1.19 11.69 12.37
CA LEU A 11 -1.87 10.42 12.61
C LEU A 11 -3.34 10.45 12.16
N GLU A 12 -4.02 11.58 12.34
CA GLU A 12 -5.42 11.72 11.93
C GLU A 12 -5.55 11.69 10.41
N ALA A 13 -4.62 12.35 9.71
CA ALA A 13 -4.56 12.28 8.26
C ALA A 13 -4.21 10.87 7.76
N ALA A 14 -3.32 10.15 8.47
CA ALA A 14 -2.99 8.77 8.14
C ALA A 14 -4.21 7.85 8.27
N ASP A 15 -4.92 7.92 9.40
CA ASP A 15 -6.13 7.11 9.66
C ASP A 15 -7.23 7.42 8.63
N ALA A 16 -7.44 8.70 8.29
CA ALA A 16 -8.42 9.10 7.27
C ALA A 16 -8.11 8.51 5.89
N VAL A 17 -6.83 8.40 5.51
CA VAL A 17 -6.43 7.77 4.24
C VAL A 17 -6.63 6.27 4.29
N VAL A 18 -6.29 5.61 5.41
CA VAL A 18 -6.54 4.18 5.61
C VAL A 18 -8.03 3.90 5.42
N ASP A 19 -8.90 4.62 6.12
CA ASP A 19 -10.35 4.44 6.01
C ASP A 19 -10.87 4.66 4.59
N ALA A 20 -10.37 5.69 3.88
CA ALA A 20 -10.82 6.04 2.54
C ALA A 20 -10.51 4.96 1.48
N ILE A 21 -9.41 4.20 1.63
CA ILE A 21 -8.99 3.20 0.64
C ILE A 21 -9.39 1.77 1.02
N GLY A 22 -9.95 1.57 2.22
CA GLY A 22 -10.19 0.24 2.81
C GLY A 22 -10.99 -0.70 1.91
N ASP A 23 -12.08 -0.21 1.31
CA ASP A 23 -12.92 -1.02 0.42
C ASP A 23 -12.18 -1.42 -0.86
N ALA A 24 -11.44 -0.49 -1.47
CA ALA A 24 -10.67 -0.76 -2.67
C ALA A 24 -9.55 -1.79 -2.42
N VAL A 25 -8.88 -1.71 -1.26
CA VAL A 25 -7.83 -2.66 -0.87
C VAL A 25 -8.43 -4.05 -0.59
N THR A 26 -9.45 -4.12 0.26
CA THR A 26 -10.04 -5.40 0.69
C THR A 26 -10.78 -6.14 -0.43
N ALA A 27 -11.29 -5.42 -1.44
CA ALA A 27 -11.86 -6.03 -2.64
C ALA A 27 -10.89 -6.91 -3.43
N THR A 28 -9.57 -6.73 -3.26
CA THR A 28 -8.54 -7.53 -3.96
C THR A 28 -8.10 -8.78 -3.20
N TRP A 29 -8.60 -9.00 -1.99
CA TRP A 29 -8.11 -10.06 -1.11
C TRP A 29 -8.44 -11.46 -1.64
N THR A 30 -7.51 -12.38 -1.41
CA THR A 30 -7.68 -13.81 -1.65
C THR A 30 -7.58 -14.58 -0.32
N PRO A 31 -8.01 -15.86 -0.25
CA PRO A 31 -7.93 -16.65 0.98
C PRO A 31 -6.52 -16.81 1.57
N GLY A 32 -5.47 -16.53 0.79
CA GLY A 32 -4.08 -16.62 1.24
C GLY A 32 -3.62 -15.42 2.07
N VAL A 33 -4.35 -14.31 2.09
CA VAL A 33 -3.95 -13.11 2.86
C VAL A 33 -3.99 -13.43 4.36
N THR A 34 -2.94 -13.03 5.07
CA THR A 34 -2.81 -13.18 6.53
C THR A 34 -2.47 -11.83 7.17
N GLY A 35 -3.14 -11.49 8.27
CA GLY A 35 -3.09 -10.15 8.84
C GLY A 35 -4.28 -9.31 8.39
N GLY A 36 -4.30 -8.04 8.79
CA GLY A 36 -5.38 -7.10 8.52
C GLY A 36 -4.89 -5.83 7.82
N PHE A 37 -5.78 -5.18 7.07
CA PHE A 37 -5.54 -3.83 6.58
C PHE A 37 -5.42 -2.86 7.77
N GLY A 38 -4.52 -1.87 7.69
CA GLY A 38 -4.21 -0.94 8.78
C GLY A 38 -3.17 -1.43 9.80
N GLY A 39 -2.65 -2.67 9.66
CA GLY A 39 -1.52 -3.16 10.45
C GLY A 39 -0.15 -2.75 9.90
N PHE A 40 0.91 -2.93 10.68
CA PHE A 40 2.30 -2.64 10.25
C PHE A 40 2.75 -3.48 9.05
N ALA A 41 2.26 -4.73 8.97
CA ALA A 41 2.55 -5.64 7.87
C ALA A 41 1.38 -6.60 7.63
N ALA A 42 1.28 -7.09 6.41
CA ALA A 42 0.43 -8.21 6.02
C ALA A 42 1.30 -9.30 5.36
N GLY A 43 0.77 -10.51 5.29
CA GLY A 43 1.42 -11.65 4.66
C GLY A 43 0.52 -12.32 3.64
N LEU A 44 1.13 -13.15 2.79
CA LEU A 44 0.45 -14.03 1.85
C LEU A 44 0.98 -15.45 2.05
N ARG A 45 0.08 -16.41 2.27
CA ARG A 45 0.43 -17.82 2.39
C ARG A 45 0.80 -18.39 1.02
N VAL A 46 1.92 -19.10 0.94
CA VAL A 46 2.26 -19.89 -0.24
C VAL A 46 1.26 -21.04 -0.37
N PRO A 47 0.61 -21.22 -1.55
CA PRO A 47 -0.31 -22.34 -1.76
C PRO A 47 0.33 -23.70 -1.53
N GLU A 48 -0.49 -24.70 -1.24
CA GLU A 48 -0.03 -26.08 -1.14
C GLU A 48 0.40 -26.64 -2.51
N GLY A 49 1.16 -27.74 -2.51
CA GLY A 49 1.58 -28.43 -3.75
C GLY A 49 2.96 -28.04 -4.28
N TYR A 50 3.60 -27.00 -3.74
CA TYR A 50 4.99 -26.67 -4.04
C TYR A 50 5.96 -27.46 -3.13
N SER A 51 6.95 -28.14 -3.72
CA SER A 51 7.98 -28.87 -2.97
C SER A 51 9.13 -27.98 -2.50
N ARG A 52 9.54 -27.02 -3.33
CA ARG A 52 10.66 -26.08 -3.07
C ARG A 52 10.35 -24.72 -3.71
N PRO A 53 9.37 -23.96 -3.18
CA PRO A 53 8.98 -22.68 -3.77
C PRO A 53 10.14 -21.67 -3.72
N VAL A 54 10.22 -20.82 -4.74
CA VAL A 54 11.16 -19.69 -4.82
C VAL A 54 10.35 -18.41 -4.88
N LEU A 55 10.67 -17.46 -4.01
CA LEU A 55 10.06 -16.14 -4.03
C LEU A 55 10.88 -15.21 -4.93
N MET A 56 10.24 -14.66 -5.96
CA MET A 56 10.80 -13.57 -6.76
C MET A 56 10.06 -12.28 -6.41
N MET A 57 10.82 -11.20 -6.18
CA MET A 57 10.28 -9.88 -5.87
C MET A 57 10.97 -8.84 -6.74
N SER A 58 10.22 -7.81 -7.13
CA SER A 58 10.72 -6.61 -7.80
C SER A 58 10.13 -5.39 -7.10
N THR A 59 10.81 -4.26 -7.23
CA THR A 59 10.30 -2.95 -6.83
C THR A 59 10.55 -1.99 -7.98
N ASP A 60 9.50 -1.31 -8.41
CA ASP A 60 9.52 -0.47 -9.60
C ASP A 60 8.81 0.86 -9.31
N GLY A 61 9.40 1.96 -9.76
CA GLY A 61 8.83 3.30 -9.61
C GLY A 61 8.10 3.74 -10.88
N VAL A 62 7.11 4.62 -10.71
CA VAL A 62 6.34 5.23 -11.82
C VAL A 62 7.21 6.16 -12.71
N GLY A 63 8.31 6.69 -12.14
CA GLY A 63 9.23 7.59 -12.84
C GLY A 63 8.64 8.98 -13.09
N THR A 64 9.15 9.68 -14.12
CA THR A 64 8.78 11.08 -14.41
C THR A 64 7.34 11.26 -14.89
N LYS A 65 6.59 10.18 -15.16
CA LYS A 65 5.14 10.24 -15.43
C LYS A 65 4.38 10.86 -14.24
N ALA A 66 4.85 10.66 -13.02
CA ALA A 66 4.26 11.28 -11.83
C ALA A 66 4.31 12.83 -11.88
N GLU A 67 5.36 13.42 -12.46
CA GLU A 67 5.45 14.88 -12.62
C GLU A 67 4.47 15.41 -13.64
N VAL A 68 4.21 14.65 -14.71
CA VAL A 68 3.20 15.03 -15.72
C VAL A 68 1.81 15.03 -15.11
N ALA A 69 1.46 13.95 -14.40
CA ALA A 69 0.20 13.82 -13.69
C ALA A 69 -0.01 14.94 -12.66
N ARG A 70 1.01 15.25 -11.84
CA ARG A 70 0.97 16.34 -10.87
C ARG A 70 0.75 17.71 -11.52
N ARG A 71 1.41 17.99 -12.64
CA ARG A 71 1.24 19.26 -13.38
C ARG A 71 -0.12 19.36 -14.05
N ALA A 72 -0.71 18.22 -14.42
CA ALA A 72 -2.04 18.14 -15.00
C ALA A 72 -3.16 18.14 -13.95
N ASP A 73 -2.83 18.06 -12.66
CA ASP A 73 -3.78 17.82 -11.56
C ASP A 73 -4.67 16.58 -11.81
N GLN A 74 -4.07 15.53 -12.39
CA GLN A 74 -4.74 14.30 -12.79
C GLN A 74 -3.87 13.11 -12.43
N VAL A 75 -4.23 12.41 -11.35
CA VAL A 75 -3.46 11.27 -10.81
C VAL A 75 -4.05 9.90 -11.18
N ASP A 76 -5.24 9.88 -11.77
CA ASP A 76 -5.89 8.65 -12.21
C ASP A 76 -5.06 7.94 -13.29
N GLY A 77 -4.91 6.61 -13.16
CA GLY A 77 -4.10 5.79 -14.07
C GLY A 77 -2.58 5.83 -13.85
N LEU A 78 -2.13 6.36 -12.70
CA LEU A 78 -0.75 6.18 -12.22
C LEU A 78 -0.53 4.86 -11.50
N GLY A 79 -1.55 4.39 -10.77
CA GLY A 79 -1.56 3.12 -10.03
C GLY A 79 -2.01 1.93 -10.86
#